data_AF-A0A369LLD3-F1
#
_entry.id   AF-A0A369LLD3-F1
#
_cell.length_a   1.000
_cell.length_b   1.000
_cell.length_c   1.000
_cell.angle_alpha   90.00
_cell.angle_beta   90.00
_cell.angle_gamma   90.00
#
_symmetry.space_group_name_H-M   'P 1'
#
loop_
_entity.id
_entity.type
_entity.pdbx_description
1 polymer ?
#
loop_
_entity_poly.entity_id
_entity_poly.type
_entity_poly.pdbx_seq_one_letter_code
_entity_poly.pdbx_strand_id
1 'polypeptide(L)' 'MADSICQPGKEDEPRKVNGTMPSWLVDELDIEARHLAVSRQAVINMWLAEKAEDRRRTRTLA' A
#
# COMPACT_ATOMS: atom_id res chain seq x y z
N MET A 1 39.77 7.36 8.71
CA MET A 1 39.16 8.47 7.95
C MET A 1 38.72 7.89 6.60
N ALA A 2 37.49 7.48 6.33
CA ALA A 2 36.21 7.65 7.02
C ALA A 2 35.49 6.30 7.13
N ASP A 3 35.16 5.93 8.37
CA ASP A 3 34.05 5.02 8.70
C ASP A 3 32.75 5.78 8.44
N SER A 4 31.93 5.32 7.50
CA SER A 4 30.51 5.61 7.29
C SER A 4 30.16 4.91 5.97
N ILE A 5 29.16 4.04 5.87
CA ILE A 5 27.75 4.31 6.16
C ILE A 5 27.11 3.00 6.68
N CYS A 6 26.86 2.94 7.98
CA CYS A 6 25.74 2.18 8.52
C CYS A 6 24.49 3.00 8.20
N GLN A 7 23.47 2.46 7.53
CA GLN A 7 22.12 3.02 7.58
C GLN A 7 21.21 2.06 8.34
N PRO A 8 21.10 2.23 9.67
CA PRO A 8 20.04 1.61 10.44
C PRO A 8 18.76 2.44 10.20
N GLY A 9 17.75 1.84 9.57
CA GLY A 9 16.48 2.52 9.28
C GLY A 9 15.91 2.15 7.91
N LYS A 10 15.34 0.96 7.76
CA LYS A 10 14.32 0.73 6.72
C LYS A 10 12.96 0.93 7.40
N GLU A 11 12.72 2.17 7.79
CA GLU A 11 11.45 2.59 8.38
C GLU A 11 10.33 2.44 7.36
N ASP A 12 9.11 2.22 7.87
CA ASP A 12 7.83 2.17 7.15
C ASP A 12 7.47 3.52 6.50
N GLU A 13 8.42 4.13 5.81
CA GLU A 13 8.28 5.45 5.23
C GLU A 13 7.42 5.35 3.95
N PRO A 14 6.32 6.13 3.87
CA PRO A 14 5.41 6.07 2.73
C PRO A 14 6.12 6.56 1.45
N ARG A 15 6.31 5.66 0.49
CA ARG A 15 6.83 6.00 -0.85
C ARG A 15 5.68 6.32 -1.80
N LYS A 16 5.71 7.51 -2.42
CA LYS A 16 4.75 7.90 -3.47
C LYS A 16 4.95 7.03 -4.72
N VAL A 17 3.86 6.44 -5.19
CA VAL A 17 3.81 5.65 -6.44
C VAL A 17 2.87 6.35 -7.41
N ASN A 18 3.29 6.50 -8.67
CA ASN A 18 2.44 7.04 -9.73
C ASN A 18 1.89 5.87 -10.58
N GLY A 19 0.62 5.93 -10.97
CA GLY A 19 0.00 4.91 -11.81
C GLY A 19 -1.35 5.38 -12.37
N THR A 20 -1.80 4.76 -13.45
CA THR A 20 -3.13 4.98 -14.03
C THR A 20 -4.06 3.82 -13.67
N MET A 21 -5.34 4.13 -13.44
CA MET A 21 -6.38 3.16 -13.14
C MET A 21 -7.57 3.42 -14.07
N PRO A 22 -8.30 2.37 -14.48
CA PRO A 22 -9.52 2.55 -15.26
C PRO A 22 -10.58 3.29 -14.44
N SER A 23 -11.43 4.09 -15.10
CA SER A 23 -12.42 4.96 -14.44
C SER A 23 -13.39 4.18 -13.55
N TRP A 24 -13.91 3.05 -14.03
CA TRP A 24 -14.83 2.21 -13.27
C TRP A 24 -14.25 1.75 -11.92
N LEU A 25 -12.94 1.50 -11.84
CA LEU A 25 -12.31 1.10 -10.59
C LEU A 25 -12.15 2.27 -9.63
N VAL A 26 -11.86 3.46 -10.17
CA VAL A 26 -11.78 4.69 -9.36
C VAL A 26 -13.14 5.03 -8.76
N ASP A 27 -14.21 4.86 -9.53
CA ASP A 27 -15.58 5.10 -9.07
C ASP A 27 -15.96 4.16 -7.91
N GLU A 28 -15.64 2.86 -8.01
CA GLU A 28 -15.83 1.90 -6.92
C GLU A 28 -15.02 2.27 -5.68
N LEU A 29 -13.75 2.66 -5.85
CA LEU A 29 -12.90 3.11 -4.73
C LEU A 29 -13.44 4.37 -4.06
N ASP A 30 -14.08 5.27 -4.82
CA ASP A 30 -14.70 6.47 -4.28
C ASP A 30 -15.96 6.18 -3.46
N ILE A 31 -16.77 5.23 -3.90
CA ILE A 31 -17.94 4.77 -3.14
C ILE A 31 -17.48 4.21 -1.78
N GLU A 32 -16.48 3.35 -1.78
CA GLU A 32 -15.94 2.75 -0.56
C GLU A 32 -15.24 3.75 0.35
N ALA A 33 -14.49 4.70 -0.22
CA ALA A 33 -13.89 5.79 0.53
C ALA A 33 -14.95 6.62 1.27
N ARG A 34 -16.10 6.89 0.63
CA ARG A 34 -17.22 7.60 1.25
C ARG A 34 -17.89 6.78 2.35
N HIS A 35 -18.09 5.47 2.13
CA HIS A 35 -18.65 4.57 3.15
C HIS A 35 -17.79 4.51 4.41
N LEU A 36 -16.47 4.46 4.25
CA LEU A 36 -15.51 4.38 5.35
C LEU A 36 -15.09 5.76 5.90
N ALA A 37 -15.55 6.85 5.28
CA ALA A 37 -15.13 8.22 5.58
C ALA A 37 -13.61 8.42 5.57
N VAL A 38 -12.91 7.75 4.64
CA VAL A 38 -11.45 7.85 4.45
C VAL A 38 -11.12 8.36 3.05
N SER A 39 -9.85 8.65 2.80
CA SER A 39 -9.41 9.00 1.44
C SER A 39 -9.36 7.77 0.53
N ARG A 40 -9.54 7.97 -0.77
CA ARG A 40 -9.33 6.92 -1.79
C ARG A 40 -7.98 6.22 -1.64
N GLN A 41 -6.92 6.99 -1.36
CA GLN A 41 -5.58 6.45 -1.17
C GLN A 41 -5.49 5.52 0.04
N ALA A 42 -6.25 5.79 1.11
CA ALA A 42 -6.33 4.90 2.27
C ALA A 42 -7.00 3.57 1.91
N VAL A 43 -8.11 3.60 1.15
CA VAL A 43 -8.77 2.38 0.66
C VAL A 43 -7.82 1.56 -0.21
N ILE A 44 -7.15 2.20 -1.17
CA ILE A 44 -6.16 1.55 -2.05
C ILE A 44 -5.07 0.88 -1.22
N ASN A 45 -4.50 1.60 -0.26
CA ASN A 45 -3.40 1.08 0.57
C ASN A 45 -3.87 -0.10 1.44
N MET A 46 -5.07 0.00 2.04
CA MET A 46 -5.64 -1.03 2.89
C MET A 46 -5.85 -2.34 2.12
N TRP A 47 -6.57 -2.29 0.99
CA TRP A 47 -6.83 -3.48 0.17
C TRP A 47 -5.57 -4.10 -0.42
N LEU A 48 -4.60 -3.26 -0.82
CA LEU A 48 -3.31 -3.75 -1.29
C LEU A 48 -2.52 -4.44 -0.18
N ALA A 49 -2.55 -3.89 1.04
CA ALA A 49 -1.91 -4.49 2.20
C ALA A 49 -2.54 -5.84 2.57
N GLU A 50 -3.87 -5.92 2.59
CA GLU A 50 -4.63 -7.16 2.81
C GLU A 50 -4.25 -8.21 1.77
N LYS A 51 -4.27 -7.86 0.48
CA LYS A 51 -3.93 -8.81 -0.59
C LYS A 51 -2.47 -9.23 -0.55
N ALA A 52 -1.56 -8.33 -0.19
CA ALA A 52 -0.15 -8.64 -0.01
C ALA A 52 0.07 -9.59 1.16
N GLU A 53 -0.64 -9.40 2.26
CA GLU A 53 -0.60 -10.28 3.43
C GLU A 53 -1.16 -11.67 3.11
N ASP A 54 -2.30 -11.77 2.42
CA ASP A 54 -2.85 -13.04 1.96
C ASP A 54 -1.86 -13.81 1.08
N ARG A 55 -1.17 -13.10 0.17
CA ARG A 55 -0.13 -13.69 -0.67
C ARG A 55 1.08 -14.15 0.16
N ARG A 56 1.51 -13.37 1.14
CA ARG A 56 2.59 -13.76 2.06
C ARG A 56 2.22 -15.01 2.85
N ARG A 57 1.02 -15.04 3.44
CA ARG A 57 0.49 -16.20 4.18
C ARG A 57 0.44 -17.45 3.31
N THR A 58 -0.10 -17.33 2.10
CA THR A 58 -0.17 -18.46 1.15
C THR A 58 1.23 -19.01 0.82
N ARG A 59 2.24 -18.14 0.70
CA ARG A 59 3.62 -18.54 0.40
C ARG A 59 4.33 -19.22 1.58
N THR A 60 3.98 -18.89 2.82
CA THR A 60 4.62 -19.49 4.00
C THR A 60 4.04 -20.86 4.36
N LEU A 61 2.83 -21.17 3.87
CA LEU A 61 2.15 -22.44 4.12
C LEU A 61 2.42 -23.51 3.04
N ALA A 62 3.20 -23.18 2.01
CA ALA A 62 3.62 -24.07 0.92
C ALA A 62 5.11 -24.40 1.04
#